data_AF-A0AAD7XS25-F1
#
_entry.id   AF-A0AAD7XS25-F1
#
_cell.length_a   1.000
_cell.length_b   1.000
_cell.length_c   1.000
_cell.angle_alpha   90.00
_cell.angle_beta   90.00
_cell.angle_gamma   90.00
#
_symmetry.space_group_name_H-M   'P 1'
#
loop_
_entity.id
_entity.type
_entity.pdbx_description
1 polymer ?
#
loop_
_entity_poly.entity_id
_entity_poly.type
_entity_poly.pdbx_seq_one_letter_code
_entity_poly.pdbx_strand_id
1 'polypeptide(L)'
;MSGRWVEKGSGPYREALGSLELSLRGLEVEELAVWKIDLQEFGPPPPPPQTVVDCWVKAETLSGENSLFEVCRRGFTIRESILTFTHGTLDVGEGTHQCVLCAIRVGRSYRVDDVADRRVVPAGYDSLFLASESSDNDTFRYGISDARKVTPKYVVRFSVVNGGVDGVAVPSDAEVQVEAELARHDAKVRELNLNVADVEEKIYATLQVALLDLERKAAARRAALDAVEVDLRRRRADLVAARLRGCSVLLPDPLPSVSKPDDLFLVGTVSVLPTDDDDGDGDGEGEGEGPPDHLREALEQGLAALRPKRRRPEILAQRHASHSLQALCARKTRQLLCDISQASKFEGSRLLTANDARCLYLALPFTARPPLTKIVYSSATKPNTVAAINDALLPRDAAGAGAGAGAGAGAGDPPPAVVFVARSGDFLFAAYSPDPWRLGTPFGSPRAFLASLTLDLKLPYHGTASKNDDDDHTRHRHACITASDDAIAFGRGDLVIKSSSSNSRGFDACTSSLEASFGVGLLPGSEEATTLLAGAPTFRIDDLEVFATFII
;
A
#
# COMPACT_ATOMS: atom_id res chain seq x y z
N MET A 1 -11.54 23.47 -47.46
CA MET A 1 -10.62 22.74 -46.56
C MET A 1 -9.37 22.43 -47.34
N SER A 2 -8.18 22.74 -46.85
CA SER A 2 -6.94 22.26 -47.47
C SER A 2 -6.68 20.84 -46.99
N GLY A 3 -6.57 19.91 -47.93
CA GLY A 3 -6.40 18.50 -47.62
C GLY A 3 -6.92 17.63 -48.74
N ARG A 4 -6.88 16.32 -48.48
CA ARG A 4 -7.32 15.31 -49.46
C ARG A 4 -7.85 14.07 -48.76
N TRP A 5 -8.81 13.41 -49.41
CA TRP A 5 -9.21 12.06 -49.04
C TRP A 5 -7.99 11.14 -49.16
N VAL A 6 -7.81 10.30 -48.15
CA VAL A 6 -6.73 9.33 -48.10
C VAL A 6 -7.22 8.03 -48.72
N GLU A 7 -6.45 7.49 -49.67
CA GLU A 7 -6.75 6.21 -50.30
C GLU A 7 -6.72 5.08 -49.28
N LYS A 8 -7.71 4.19 -49.34
CA LYS A 8 -7.85 3.03 -48.46
C LYS A 8 -6.60 2.14 -48.57
N GLY A 9 -6.03 1.76 -47.42
CA GLY A 9 -4.82 0.92 -47.35
C GLY A 9 -3.48 1.65 -47.45
N SER A 10 -3.47 2.94 -47.83
CA SER A 10 -2.26 3.75 -47.79
C SER A 10 -1.71 3.89 -46.36
N GLY A 11 -0.43 4.27 -46.22
CA GLY A 11 0.22 4.45 -44.91
C GLY A 11 -0.56 5.37 -43.96
N PRO A 12 -0.97 6.58 -44.38
CA PRO A 12 -1.77 7.49 -43.55
C PRO A 12 -3.15 6.93 -43.17
N TYR A 13 -3.78 6.13 -44.04
CA TYR A 13 -5.04 5.47 -43.73
C TYR A 13 -4.85 4.44 -42.61
N ARG A 14 -3.79 3.62 -42.71
CA ARG A 14 -3.44 2.61 -41.69
C ARG A 14 -3.04 3.24 -40.36
N GLU A 15 -2.34 4.38 -40.37
CA GLU A 15 -2.03 5.13 -39.15
C GLU A 15 -3.31 5.59 -38.44
N ALA A 16 -4.23 6.23 -39.18
CA ALA A 16 -5.50 6.70 -38.62
C ALA A 16 -6.39 5.55 -38.13
N LEU A 17 -6.47 4.44 -38.90
CA LEU A 17 -7.22 3.24 -38.53
C LEU A 17 -6.65 2.59 -37.26
N GLY A 18 -5.34 2.34 -37.20
CA GLY A 18 -4.73 1.70 -36.03
C GLY A 18 -4.88 2.54 -34.76
N SER A 19 -4.78 3.87 -34.87
CA SER A 19 -5.06 4.76 -33.74
C SER A 19 -6.54 4.69 -33.32
N LEU A 20 -7.47 4.58 -34.27
CA LEU A 20 -8.90 4.49 -34.00
C LEU A 20 -9.27 3.16 -33.34
N GLU A 21 -8.79 2.04 -33.86
CA GLU A 21 -9.03 0.68 -33.32
C GLU A 21 -8.54 0.56 -31.87
N LEU A 22 -7.35 1.09 -31.56
CA LEU A 22 -6.83 1.15 -30.19
C LEU A 22 -7.73 1.96 -29.25
N SER A 23 -8.40 2.97 -29.78
CA SER A 23 -9.26 3.87 -28.99
C SER A 23 -10.67 3.31 -28.81
N LEU A 24 -11.12 2.39 -29.67
CA LEU A 24 -12.49 1.86 -29.65
C LEU A 24 -12.63 0.50 -28.94
N ARG A 25 -11.53 -0.10 -28.46
CA ARG A 25 -11.54 -1.34 -27.63
C ARG A 25 -12.40 -2.48 -28.18
N GLY A 26 -12.34 -2.73 -29.49
CA GLY A 26 -13.05 -3.86 -30.11
C GLY A 26 -14.48 -3.56 -30.56
N LEU A 27 -14.93 -2.30 -30.52
CA LEU A 27 -16.12 -1.90 -31.28
C LEU A 27 -15.84 -2.03 -32.79
N GLU A 28 -16.78 -2.62 -33.51
CA GLU A 28 -16.69 -2.75 -34.96
C GLU A 28 -16.92 -1.40 -35.66
N VAL A 29 -16.06 -1.11 -36.63
CA VAL A 29 -16.04 0.16 -37.35
C VAL A 29 -16.44 -0.06 -38.80
N GLU A 30 -17.53 0.59 -39.20
CA GLU A 30 -18.00 0.64 -40.59
C GLU A 30 -17.76 2.01 -41.22
N GLU A 31 -17.81 2.06 -42.56
CA GLU A 31 -17.79 3.30 -43.35
C GLU A 31 -16.61 4.25 -43.05
N LEU A 32 -15.45 3.71 -42.67
CA LEU A 32 -14.28 4.52 -42.31
C LEU A 32 -13.77 5.34 -43.51
N ALA A 33 -13.87 6.67 -43.36
CA ALA A 33 -13.35 7.64 -44.30
C ALA A 33 -12.35 8.58 -43.60
N VAL A 34 -11.15 8.70 -44.18
CA VAL A 34 -10.04 9.48 -43.61
C VAL A 34 -9.69 10.63 -44.55
N TRP A 35 -9.73 11.86 -44.04
CA TRP A 35 -9.28 13.07 -44.73
C TRP A 35 -8.00 13.58 -44.09
N LYS A 36 -6.91 13.63 -44.86
CA LYS A 36 -5.64 14.20 -44.39
C LYS A 36 -5.71 15.71 -44.45
N ILE A 37 -5.40 16.36 -43.34
CA ILE A 37 -5.35 17.81 -43.23
C ILE A 37 -3.96 18.25 -43.70
N ASP A 38 -3.92 19.00 -44.81
CA ASP A 38 -2.69 19.59 -45.31
C ASP A 38 -2.64 21.04 -44.80
N LEU A 39 -2.08 21.22 -43.60
CA LEU A 39 -1.72 22.55 -43.11
C LEU A 39 -0.37 22.92 -43.71
N GLN A 40 -0.34 23.98 -44.53
CA GLN A 40 0.92 24.68 -44.77
C GLN A 40 1.47 25.09 -43.41
N GLU A 41 2.78 24.88 -43.18
CA GLU A 41 3.47 25.16 -41.92
C GLU A 41 3.39 26.65 -41.57
N PHE A 42 2.24 27.10 -41.04
CA PHE A 42 2.04 28.45 -40.55
C PHE A 42 2.46 28.48 -39.09
N GLY A 43 3.77 28.50 -38.86
CA GLY A 43 4.29 28.72 -37.52
C GLY A 43 5.81 28.76 -37.46
N PRO A 44 6.38 29.43 -36.45
CA PRO A 44 7.80 29.29 -36.15
C PRO A 44 8.15 27.81 -35.91
N PRO A 45 9.40 27.41 -36.17
CA PRO A 45 9.85 26.04 -35.94
C PRO A 45 9.49 25.59 -34.52
N PRO A 46 9.10 24.32 -34.34
CA PRO A 46 8.61 23.86 -33.06
C PRO A 46 9.68 24.01 -31.98
N PRO A 47 9.28 24.27 -30.72
CA PRO A 47 10.20 24.26 -29.58
C PRO A 47 10.95 22.91 -29.47
N PRO A 48 12.03 22.83 -28.65
CA PRO A 48 12.83 21.61 -28.43
C PRO A 48 12.01 20.34 -28.20
N PRO A 49 12.58 19.14 -28.38
CA PRO A 49 11.84 17.87 -28.39
C PRO A 49 10.98 17.73 -27.14
N GLN A 50 9.67 17.84 -27.34
CA GLN A 50 8.64 17.58 -26.35
C GLN A 50 7.98 16.22 -26.66
N THR A 51 7.52 15.54 -25.63
CA THR A 51 6.69 14.34 -25.78
C THR A 51 5.47 14.67 -26.62
N VAL A 52 5.26 13.92 -27.70
CA VAL A 52 4.10 14.04 -28.58
C VAL A 52 3.18 12.86 -28.33
N VAL A 53 1.90 13.15 -28.14
CA VAL A 53 0.85 12.16 -27.91
C VAL A 53 -0.24 12.36 -28.95
N ASP A 54 -0.66 11.27 -29.59
CA ASP A 54 -1.81 11.31 -30.50
C ASP A 54 -3.11 11.28 -29.67
N CYS A 55 -3.96 12.27 -29.90
CA CYS A 55 -5.20 12.48 -29.16
C CYS A 55 -6.37 12.79 -30.11
N TRP A 56 -7.57 12.47 -29.68
CA TRP A 56 -8.81 12.67 -30.39
C TRP A 56 -9.61 13.86 -29.86
N VAL A 57 -10.30 14.55 -30.75
CA VAL A 57 -11.35 15.51 -30.45
C VAL A 57 -12.57 15.21 -31.30
N LYS A 58 -13.74 15.11 -30.67
CA LYS A 58 -15.00 14.92 -31.38
C LYS A 58 -15.39 16.20 -32.13
N ALA A 59 -15.85 16.08 -33.37
CA ALA A 59 -16.25 17.24 -34.17
C ALA A 59 -17.47 17.98 -33.58
N GLU A 60 -18.30 17.31 -32.78
CA GLU A 60 -19.46 17.90 -32.11
C GLU A 60 -19.08 18.88 -30.98
N THR A 61 -17.91 18.71 -30.36
CA THR A 61 -17.43 19.62 -29.30
C THR A 61 -16.76 20.87 -29.88
N LEU A 62 -16.53 20.88 -31.20
CA LEU A 62 -15.91 21.97 -31.93
C LEU A 62 -16.94 23.02 -32.36
N SER A 63 -16.75 24.26 -31.92
CA SER A 63 -17.65 25.38 -32.24
C SER A 63 -16.90 26.69 -32.49
N GLY A 64 -17.60 27.66 -33.10
CA GLY A 64 -17.09 29.01 -33.36
C GLY A 64 -15.77 29.02 -34.14
N GLU A 65 -14.76 29.66 -33.56
CA GLU A 65 -13.41 29.78 -34.12
C GLU A 65 -12.67 28.45 -34.28
N ASN A 66 -13.12 27.40 -33.59
CA ASN A 66 -12.60 26.04 -33.68
C ASN A 66 -13.59 25.09 -34.36
N SER A 67 -14.55 25.58 -35.15
CA SER A 67 -15.37 24.69 -35.98
C SER A 67 -14.49 23.79 -36.85
N LEU A 68 -14.96 22.58 -37.19
CA LEU A 68 -14.19 21.62 -37.99
C LEU A 68 -13.61 22.25 -39.28
N PHE A 69 -14.41 23.07 -39.95
CA PHE A 69 -13.97 23.79 -41.16
C PHE A 69 -12.80 24.74 -40.89
N GLU A 70 -12.86 25.50 -39.80
CA GLU A 70 -11.78 26.41 -39.41
C GLU A 70 -10.52 25.65 -38.96
N VAL A 71 -10.67 24.56 -38.20
CA VAL A 71 -9.54 23.71 -37.78
C VAL A 71 -8.82 23.12 -39.00
N CYS A 72 -9.55 22.66 -40.00
CA CYS A 72 -8.96 22.17 -41.24
C CYS A 72 -8.32 23.28 -42.09
N ARG A 73 -8.72 24.55 -41.92
CA ARG A 73 -8.22 25.68 -42.70
C ARG A 73 -6.98 26.33 -42.08
N ARG A 74 -6.97 26.50 -40.76
CA ARG A 74 -5.94 27.29 -40.05
C ARG A 74 -5.38 26.60 -38.78
N GLY A 75 -5.85 25.41 -38.45
CA GLY A 75 -5.57 24.77 -37.17
C GLY A 75 -6.43 25.31 -36.03
N PHE A 76 -6.12 24.90 -34.80
CA PHE A 76 -6.83 25.34 -33.61
C PHE A 76 -6.51 26.80 -33.25
N THR A 77 -7.46 27.48 -32.63
CA THR A 77 -7.27 28.79 -32.00
C THR A 77 -7.66 28.70 -30.52
N ILE A 78 -6.70 28.97 -29.64
CA ILE A 78 -6.88 28.91 -28.19
C ILE A 78 -6.62 30.32 -27.64
N ARG A 79 -7.66 31.01 -27.13
CA ARG A 79 -7.53 32.39 -26.63
C ARG A 79 -7.54 32.48 -25.10
N GLU A 80 -8.56 31.92 -24.46
CA GLU A 80 -8.77 32.09 -23.01
C GLU A 80 -9.19 30.82 -22.28
N SER A 81 -9.60 29.78 -23.02
CA SER A 81 -10.02 28.50 -22.46
C SER A 81 -9.02 27.41 -22.85
N ILE A 82 -8.74 26.51 -21.91
CA ILE A 82 -8.04 25.26 -22.22
C ILE A 82 -8.93 24.41 -23.15
N LEU A 83 -8.34 23.89 -24.23
CA LEU A 83 -8.98 22.86 -25.05
C LEU A 83 -8.59 21.49 -24.54
N THR A 84 -9.57 20.61 -24.45
CA THR A 84 -9.40 19.24 -23.94
C THR A 84 -9.32 18.26 -25.09
N PHE A 85 -8.35 17.35 -25.02
CA PHE A 85 -8.11 16.31 -26.02
C PHE A 85 -8.07 14.95 -25.34
N THR A 86 -8.70 13.95 -25.94
CA THR A 86 -8.83 12.60 -25.36
C THR A 86 -7.76 11.67 -25.89
N HIS A 87 -7.07 10.96 -25.02
CA HIS A 87 -6.11 9.90 -25.32
C HIS A 87 -6.58 8.59 -24.72
N GLY A 88 -6.33 7.47 -25.42
CA GLY A 88 -6.86 6.17 -25.03
C GLY A 88 -8.29 5.98 -25.51
N THR A 89 -9.19 5.59 -24.62
CA THR A 89 -10.53 5.14 -25.04
C THR A 89 -11.46 6.29 -25.44
N LEU A 90 -12.08 6.14 -26.61
CA LEU A 90 -13.07 7.05 -27.15
C LEU A 90 -14.46 6.60 -26.70
N ASP A 91 -15.11 7.41 -25.89
CA ASP A 91 -16.52 7.22 -25.52
C ASP A 91 -17.41 7.62 -26.70
N VAL A 92 -17.76 6.66 -27.55
CA VAL A 92 -18.66 6.84 -28.69
C VAL A 92 -19.81 5.84 -28.59
N GLY A 93 -21.04 6.32 -28.77
CA GLY A 93 -22.22 5.47 -28.84
C GLY A 93 -22.39 4.84 -30.23
N GLU A 94 -23.54 4.22 -30.47
CA GLU A 94 -23.92 3.76 -31.82
C GLU A 94 -24.07 4.93 -32.80
N GLY A 95 -23.84 4.65 -34.09
CA GLY A 95 -24.10 5.58 -35.18
C GLY A 95 -22.85 6.21 -35.79
N THR A 96 -23.04 7.25 -36.58
CA THR A 96 -21.96 7.91 -37.33
C THR A 96 -21.29 8.98 -36.49
N HIS A 97 -19.98 8.84 -36.33
CA HIS A 97 -19.12 9.76 -35.59
C HIS A 97 -18.14 10.45 -36.52
N GLN A 98 -17.73 11.66 -36.12
CA GLN A 98 -16.68 12.40 -36.79
C GLN A 98 -15.72 12.96 -35.75
N CYS A 99 -14.44 12.60 -35.87
CA CYS A 99 -13.39 13.00 -34.95
C CYS A 99 -12.18 13.59 -35.70
N VAL A 100 -11.37 14.36 -34.99
CA VAL A 100 -10.10 14.89 -35.47
C VAL A 100 -8.97 14.26 -34.67
N LEU A 101 -8.08 13.54 -35.36
CA LEU A 101 -6.84 13.00 -34.77
C LEU A 101 -5.77 14.10 -34.79
N CYS A 102 -5.23 14.40 -33.62
CA CYS A 102 -4.26 15.48 -33.41
C CYS A 102 -2.99 14.92 -32.78
N ALA A 103 -1.82 15.37 -33.24
CA ALA A 103 -0.58 15.21 -32.52
C ALA A 103 -0.41 16.39 -31.55
N ILE A 104 -0.27 16.09 -30.26
CA ILE A 104 -0.22 17.08 -29.19
C ILE A 104 1.10 17.02 -28.46
N ARG A 105 1.77 18.17 -28.36
CA ARG A 105 3.01 18.32 -27.57
C ARG A 105 2.65 18.60 -26.12
N VAL A 106 2.71 17.57 -25.27
CA VAL A 106 2.23 17.67 -23.88
C VAL A 106 3.30 18.19 -22.91
N GLY A 107 4.59 17.99 -23.19
CA GLY A 107 5.69 18.44 -22.32
C GLY A 107 5.54 17.93 -20.88
N ARG A 108 5.76 18.80 -19.88
CA ARG A 108 5.47 18.47 -18.47
C ARG A 108 4.00 18.69 -18.16
N SER A 109 3.27 17.63 -17.84
CA SER A 109 1.85 17.72 -17.51
C SER A 109 1.60 17.91 -16.01
N TYR A 110 0.71 18.84 -15.66
CA TYR A 110 0.23 19.04 -14.29
C TYR A 110 -1.05 18.24 -14.07
N ARG A 111 -1.04 17.30 -13.12
CA ARG A 111 -2.22 16.49 -12.81
C ARG A 111 -3.29 17.35 -12.14
N VAL A 112 -4.51 17.28 -12.66
CA VAL A 112 -5.70 17.91 -12.09
C VAL A 112 -6.77 16.84 -11.94
N ASP A 113 -7.38 16.78 -10.75
CA ASP A 113 -8.44 15.81 -10.47
C ASP A 113 -9.81 16.32 -10.98
N ASP A 114 -10.06 17.63 -10.99
CA ASP A 114 -11.27 18.23 -11.57
C ASP A 114 -10.95 19.38 -12.56
N VAL A 115 -11.45 19.27 -13.79
CA VAL A 115 -11.30 20.27 -14.86
C VAL A 115 -11.94 21.61 -14.48
N ALA A 116 -12.99 21.60 -13.66
CA ALA A 116 -13.69 22.80 -13.23
C ALA A 116 -12.80 23.71 -12.37
N ASP A 117 -11.90 23.12 -11.59
CA ASP A 117 -11.11 23.82 -10.58
C ASP A 117 -9.94 24.61 -11.16
N ARG A 118 -9.43 24.25 -12.35
CA ARG A 118 -8.26 24.92 -12.94
C ARG A 118 -8.31 25.04 -14.46
N ARG A 119 -8.51 26.27 -14.92
CA ARG A 119 -8.43 26.66 -16.35
C ARG A 119 -7.08 27.24 -16.78
N VAL A 120 -6.08 27.26 -15.88
CA VAL A 120 -4.76 27.85 -16.15
C VAL A 120 -3.67 26.82 -15.89
N VAL A 121 -2.79 26.61 -16.87
CA VAL A 121 -1.60 25.76 -16.73
C VAL A 121 -0.62 26.46 -15.77
N PRO A 122 -0.24 25.82 -14.63
CA PRO A 122 0.70 26.43 -13.69
C PRO A 122 2.06 26.70 -14.32
N ALA A 123 2.78 27.70 -13.80
CA ALA A 123 4.12 28.02 -14.25
C ALA A 123 5.06 26.80 -14.14
N GLY A 124 5.83 26.54 -15.19
CA GLY A 124 6.74 25.38 -15.28
C GLY A 124 6.12 24.10 -15.85
N TYR A 125 4.82 24.12 -16.15
CA TYR A 125 4.12 23.03 -16.84
C TYR A 125 3.70 23.45 -18.25
N ASP A 126 3.50 22.45 -19.10
CA ASP A 126 3.21 22.60 -20.51
C ASP A 126 1.75 22.24 -20.86
N SER A 127 1.13 21.40 -20.05
CA SER A 127 -0.23 20.89 -20.23
C SER A 127 -0.88 20.54 -18.89
N LEU A 128 -2.20 20.37 -18.87
CA LEU A 128 -2.92 19.73 -17.78
C LEU A 128 -3.18 18.26 -18.12
N PHE A 129 -2.98 17.36 -17.17
CA PHE A 129 -3.39 15.96 -17.26
C PHE A 129 -4.62 15.77 -16.38
N LEU A 130 -5.74 15.45 -17.00
CA LEU A 130 -7.03 15.26 -16.35
C LEU A 130 -7.24 13.75 -16.19
N ALA A 131 -7.11 13.27 -14.96
CA ALA A 131 -7.35 11.86 -14.65
C ALA A 131 -8.86 11.59 -14.71
N SER A 132 -9.29 10.50 -15.35
CA SER A 132 -10.69 10.07 -15.26
C SER A 132 -10.99 9.62 -13.83
N GLU A 133 -12.14 10.03 -13.28
CA GLU A 133 -12.60 9.56 -11.96
C GLU A 133 -13.03 8.09 -12.00
N SER A 134 -13.42 7.59 -13.17
CA SER A 134 -13.73 6.17 -13.36
C SER A 134 -12.43 5.37 -13.37
N SER A 135 -12.19 4.57 -12.33
CA SER A 135 -11.05 3.65 -12.24
C SER A 135 -10.95 2.66 -13.40
N ASP A 136 -12.05 2.47 -14.14
CA ASP A 136 -12.22 1.33 -15.06
C ASP A 136 -11.96 1.71 -16.53
N ASN A 137 -11.80 3.00 -16.83
CA ASN A 137 -11.56 3.47 -18.20
C ASN A 137 -10.15 4.05 -18.34
N ASP A 138 -9.32 3.47 -19.21
CA ASP A 138 -8.02 4.04 -19.65
C ASP A 138 -8.24 5.22 -20.61
N THR A 139 -9.14 6.12 -20.23
CA THR A 139 -9.42 7.37 -20.92
C THR A 139 -8.67 8.47 -20.19
N PHE A 140 -7.69 9.04 -20.87
CA PHE A 140 -6.91 10.16 -20.37
C PHE A 140 -7.29 11.42 -21.13
N ARG A 141 -7.32 12.57 -20.45
CA ARG A 141 -7.60 13.85 -21.13
C ARG A 141 -6.47 14.83 -20.89
N TYR A 142 -6.06 15.53 -21.94
CA TYR A 142 -5.04 16.58 -21.88
C TYR A 142 -5.65 17.94 -22.14
N GLY A 143 -5.40 18.87 -21.24
CA GLY A 143 -5.76 20.27 -21.39
C GLY A 143 -4.60 21.08 -21.95
N ILE A 144 -4.79 21.70 -23.12
CA ILE A 144 -3.78 22.54 -23.79
C ILE A 144 -4.24 24.01 -23.84
N SER A 145 -3.34 24.92 -23.47
CA SER A 145 -3.56 26.37 -23.50
C SER A 145 -2.90 27.08 -24.70
N ASP A 146 -1.98 26.43 -25.42
CA ASP A 146 -1.27 27.01 -26.57
C ASP A 146 -1.58 26.22 -27.84
N ALA A 147 -2.24 26.87 -28.80
CA ALA A 147 -2.64 26.27 -30.08
C ALA A 147 -1.45 25.68 -30.86
N ARG A 148 -0.25 26.25 -30.71
CA ARG A 148 0.96 25.81 -31.43
C ARG A 148 1.44 24.42 -30.99
N LYS A 149 0.94 23.92 -29.86
CA LYS A 149 1.22 22.56 -29.37
C LYS A 149 0.32 21.51 -30.01
N VAL A 150 -0.69 21.90 -30.79
CA VAL A 150 -1.68 20.99 -31.36
C VAL A 150 -1.59 21.02 -32.88
N THR A 151 -1.26 19.87 -33.47
CA THR A 151 -1.22 19.69 -34.92
C THR A 151 -2.31 18.72 -35.35
N PRO A 152 -3.41 19.20 -35.97
CA PRO A 152 -4.44 18.30 -36.49
C PRO A 152 -3.87 17.54 -37.71
N LYS A 153 -3.94 16.20 -37.67
CA LYS A 153 -3.41 15.31 -38.72
C LYS A 153 -4.52 14.86 -39.68
N TYR A 154 -5.61 14.33 -39.12
CA TYR A 154 -6.66 13.64 -39.87
C TYR A 154 -8.05 14.03 -39.36
N VAL A 155 -9.01 14.17 -40.27
CA VAL A 155 -10.44 14.08 -39.94
C VAL A 155 -10.90 12.66 -40.27
N VAL A 156 -11.48 11.99 -39.30
CA VAL A 156 -11.90 10.60 -39.40
C VAL A 156 -13.41 10.54 -39.20
N ARG A 157 -14.13 10.07 -40.21
CA ARG A 157 -15.56 9.78 -40.14
C ARG A 157 -15.75 8.27 -40.18
N PHE A 158 -16.57 7.75 -39.29
CA PHE A 158 -16.81 6.32 -39.16
C PHE A 158 -18.18 6.07 -38.55
N SER A 159 -18.72 4.86 -38.73
CA SER A 159 -19.97 4.42 -38.12
C SER A 159 -19.66 3.27 -37.17
N VAL A 160 -20.20 3.32 -35.95
CA VAL A 160 -20.09 2.22 -34.98
C VAL A 160 -21.40 1.44 -35.01
N VAL A 161 -21.30 0.15 -35.32
CA VAL A 161 -22.40 -0.79 -35.18
C VAL A 161 -22.20 -1.49 -33.86
N ASN A 162 -23.13 -1.34 -32.92
CA ASN A 162 -23.12 -2.27 -31.79
C ASN A 162 -23.39 -3.63 -32.38
N GLY A 163 -22.39 -4.51 -32.34
CA GLY A 163 -22.61 -5.94 -32.46
C GLY A 163 -23.51 -6.32 -31.29
N GLY A 164 -24.83 -6.22 -31.49
CA GLY A 164 -25.81 -6.71 -30.56
C GLY A 164 -25.48 -8.16 -30.31
N VAL A 165 -24.99 -8.46 -29.11
CA VAL A 165 -24.65 -9.81 -28.66
C VAL A 165 -25.94 -10.60 -28.37
N ASP A 166 -26.92 -10.53 -29.28
CA ASP A 166 -28.17 -11.30 -29.23
C ASP A 166 -28.10 -12.57 -30.09
N GLY A 167 -26.95 -12.82 -30.73
CA GLY A 167 -26.65 -14.10 -31.35
C GLY A 167 -25.61 -14.84 -30.52
N VAL A 168 -26.03 -15.84 -29.75
CA VAL A 168 -25.12 -16.89 -29.25
C VAL A 168 -24.64 -17.67 -30.48
N ALA A 169 -23.64 -17.12 -31.17
CA ALA A 169 -22.87 -17.84 -32.15
C ALA A 169 -22.17 -18.96 -31.38
N VAL A 170 -22.50 -20.20 -31.73
CA VAL A 170 -21.78 -21.38 -31.23
C VAL A 170 -20.32 -21.15 -31.58
N PRO A 171 -19.41 -21.09 -30.59
CA PRO A 171 -18.01 -20.79 -30.84
C PRO A 171 -17.47 -21.79 -31.85
N SER A 172 -16.84 -21.27 -32.90
CA SER A 172 -16.22 -22.14 -33.90
C SER A 172 -15.12 -22.98 -33.24
N ASP A 173 -14.83 -24.18 -33.76
CA ASP A 173 -13.74 -25.04 -33.22
C ASP A 173 -12.40 -24.28 -33.13
N ALA A 174 -12.19 -23.28 -33.98
CA ALA A 174 -11.02 -22.40 -33.93
C ALA A 174 -11.01 -21.47 -32.71
N GLU A 175 -12.17 -20.93 -32.29
CA GLU A 175 -12.27 -20.10 -31.08
C GLU A 175 -12.03 -20.91 -29.82
N VAL A 176 -12.58 -22.13 -29.74
CA VAL A 176 -12.31 -23.06 -28.63
C VAL A 176 -10.81 -23.38 -28.54
N GLN A 177 -10.14 -23.54 -29.69
CA GLN A 177 -8.70 -23.80 -29.73
C GLN A 177 -7.88 -22.58 -29.28
N VAL A 178 -8.26 -21.37 -29.69
CA VAL A 178 -7.61 -20.12 -29.25
C VAL A 178 -7.82 -19.88 -27.75
N GLU A 179 -9.02 -20.14 -27.24
CA GLU A 179 -9.34 -19.99 -25.82
C GLU A 179 -8.57 -20.99 -24.96
N ALA A 180 -8.40 -22.23 -25.44
CA ALA A 180 -7.55 -23.23 -24.79
C ALA A 180 -6.06 -22.84 -24.81
N GLU A 181 -5.57 -22.25 -25.91
CA GLU A 181 -4.19 -21.73 -25.96
C GLU A 181 -4.00 -20.52 -25.06
N LEU A 182 -4.96 -19.59 -24.98
CA LEU A 182 -4.93 -18.46 -24.06
C LEU A 182 -4.90 -18.94 -22.61
N ALA A 183 -5.76 -19.89 -22.23
CA ALA A 183 -5.76 -20.48 -20.89
C ALA A 183 -4.41 -21.14 -20.55
N ARG A 184 -3.76 -21.78 -21.52
CA ARG A 184 -2.42 -22.37 -21.36
C ARG A 184 -1.34 -21.30 -21.17
N HIS A 185 -1.40 -20.20 -21.91
CA HIS A 185 -0.49 -19.07 -21.73
C HIS A 185 -0.69 -18.41 -20.38
N ASP A 186 -1.92 -18.20 -19.94
CA ASP A 186 -2.24 -17.62 -18.63
C ASP A 186 -1.76 -18.49 -17.46
N ALA A 187 -1.84 -19.82 -17.60
CA ALA A 187 -1.28 -20.75 -16.62
C ALA A 187 0.25 -20.60 -16.53
N LYS A 188 0.93 -20.45 -17.67
CA LYS A 188 2.38 -20.29 -17.74
C LYS A 188 2.86 -18.92 -17.23
N VAL A 189 2.10 -17.86 -17.48
CA VAL A 189 2.35 -16.53 -16.90
C VAL A 189 2.18 -16.58 -15.38
N ARG A 190 1.17 -17.30 -14.87
CA ARG A 190 1.01 -17.53 -13.42
C ARG A 190 2.18 -18.28 -12.81
N GLU A 191 2.65 -19.35 -13.44
CA GLU A 191 3.84 -20.10 -13.00
C GLU A 191 5.09 -19.20 -12.97
N LEU A 192 5.31 -18.39 -14.01
CA LEU A 192 6.41 -17.43 -14.05
C LEU A 192 6.31 -16.40 -12.92
N ASN A 193 5.12 -15.87 -12.65
CA ASN A 193 4.92 -14.90 -11.56
C ASN A 193 5.21 -15.51 -10.18
N LEU A 194 4.85 -16.78 -9.95
CA LEU A 194 5.22 -17.50 -8.72
C LEU A 194 6.74 -17.67 -8.61
N ASN A 195 7.41 -18.07 -9.70
CA ASN A 195 8.87 -18.20 -9.74
C ASN A 195 9.58 -16.86 -9.51
N VAL A 196 9.03 -15.75 -10.03
CA VAL A 196 9.56 -14.40 -9.80
C VAL A 196 9.44 -14.04 -8.32
N ALA A 197 8.31 -14.32 -7.66
CA ALA A 197 8.13 -14.07 -6.24
C ALA A 197 9.15 -14.85 -5.38
N ASP A 198 9.39 -16.13 -5.69
CA ASP A 198 10.39 -16.96 -5.00
C ASP A 198 11.82 -16.42 -5.18
N VAL A 199 12.14 -15.92 -6.37
CA VAL A 199 13.45 -15.30 -6.65
C VAL A 199 13.60 -13.98 -5.91
N GLU A 200 12.55 -13.14 -5.89
CA GLU A 200 12.54 -11.89 -5.13
C GLU A 200 12.76 -12.16 -3.64
N GLU A 201 12.06 -13.15 -3.06
CA GLU A 201 12.24 -13.55 -1.66
C GLU A 201 13.69 -13.97 -1.36
N LYS A 202 14.30 -14.78 -2.22
CA LYS A 202 15.72 -15.18 -2.08
C LYS A 202 16.68 -13.99 -2.16
N ILE A 203 16.41 -13.03 -3.04
CA ILE A 203 17.20 -11.80 -3.15
C ILE A 203 17.09 -10.99 -1.86
N TYR A 204 15.88 -10.81 -1.31
CA TYR A 204 15.68 -10.10 -0.05
C TYR A 204 16.35 -10.78 1.13
N ALA A 205 16.25 -12.11 1.24
CA ALA A 205 16.92 -12.88 2.29
C ALA A 205 18.45 -12.73 2.21
N THR A 206 19.02 -12.79 1.01
CA THR A 206 20.47 -12.61 0.79
C THR A 206 20.91 -11.20 1.16
N LEU A 207 20.13 -10.18 0.77
CA LEU A 207 20.41 -8.78 1.08
C LEU A 207 20.38 -8.54 2.60
N GLN A 208 19.43 -9.14 3.32
CA GLN A 208 19.31 -9.00 4.77
C GLN A 208 20.51 -9.61 5.51
N VAL A 209 20.97 -10.79 5.08
CA VAL A 209 22.19 -11.42 5.65
C VAL A 209 23.42 -10.55 5.39
N ALA A 210 23.57 -10.03 4.17
CA ALA A 210 24.69 -9.16 3.82
C ALA A 210 24.69 -7.85 4.63
N LEU A 211 23.51 -7.27 4.87
CA LEU A 211 23.36 -6.04 5.65
C LEU A 211 23.74 -6.25 7.12
N LEU A 212 23.29 -7.36 7.74
CA LEU A 212 23.67 -7.71 9.10
C LEU A 212 25.17 -7.99 9.25
N ASP A 213 25.80 -8.63 8.26
CA ASP A 213 27.24 -8.85 8.26
C ASP A 213 28.02 -7.52 8.14
N LEU A 214 27.55 -6.61 7.29
CA LEU A 214 28.14 -5.28 7.16
C LEU A 214 28.04 -4.47 8.46
N GLU A 215 26.90 -4.52 9.14
CA GLU A 215 26.70 -3.86 10.44
C GLU A 215 27.64 -4.43 11.51
N ARG A 216 27.79 -5.75 11.58
CA ARG A 216 28.75 -6.39 12.50
C ARG A 216 30.18 -5.96 12.22
N LYS A 217 30.59 -5.93 10.94
CA LYS A 217 31.93 -5.47 10.54
C LYS A 217 32.14 -3.99 10.86
N ALA A 218 31.13 -3.15 10.65
CA ALA A 218 31.19 -1.73 10.99
C ALA A 218 31.30 -1.51 12.51
N ALA A 219 30.52 -2.25 13.31
CA ALA A 219 30.59 -2.21 14.77
C ALA A 219 31.96 -2.67 15.29
N ALA A 220 32.52 -3.75 14.74
CA ALA A 220 33.84 -4.24 15.11
C ALA A 220 34.95 -3.22 14.78
N ARG A 221 34.90 -2.59 13.59
CA ARG A 221 35.84 -1.53 13.21
C ARG A 221 35.72 -0.31 14.11
N ARG A 222 34.51 0.09 14.50
CA ARG A 222 34.28 1.19 15.41
C ARG A 222 34.86 0.91 16.80
N ALA A 223 34.61 -0.28 17.35
CA ALA A 223 35.18 -0.69 18.62
C ALA A 223 36.73 -0.71 18.61
N ALA A 224 37.33 -1.14 17.50
CA ALA A 224 38.79 -1.09 17.32
C ALA A 224 39.33 0.34 17.30
N LEU A 225 38.65 1.27 16.62
CA LEU A 225 39.03 2.69 16.61
C LEU A 225 38.90 3.34 17.98
N ASP A 226 37.82 3.05 18.71
CA ASP A 226 37.60 3.57 20.07
C ASP A 226 38.71 3.07 21.02
N ALA A 227 39.13 1.81 20.88
CA ALA A 227 40.25 1.26 21.66
C ALA A 227 41.59 1.97 21.36
N VAL A 228 41.87 2.25 20.09
CA VAL A 228 43.07 3.02 19.67
C VAL A 228 43.00 4.46 20.21
N GLU A 229 41.84 5.10 20.17
CA GLU A 229 41.66 6.45 20.71
C GLU A 229 41.92 6.50 22.22
N VAL A 230 41.43 5.52 22.98
CA VAL A 230 41.67 5.42 24.42
C VAL A 230 43.16 5.24 24.72
N ASP A 231 43.88 4.40 23.97
CA ASP A 231 45.33 4.22 24.13
C ASP A 231 46.11 5.51 23.80
N LEU A 232 45.75 6.21 22.72
CA LEU A 232 46.36 7.49 22.36
C LEU A 232 46.11 8.58 23.42
N ARG A 233 44.90 8.64 23.99
CA ARG A 233 44.58 9.54 25.10
C ARG A 233 45.41 9.23 26.34
N ARG A 234 45.60 7.94 26.66
CA ARG A 234 46.47 7.50 27.76
C ARG A 234 47.92 7.90 27.54
N ARG A 235 48.50 7.60 26.37
CA ARG A 235 49.87 7.99 26.00
C ARG A 235 50.07 9.51 26.07
N ARG A 236 49.09 10.28 25.59
CA ARG A 236 49.12 11.75 25.69
C ARG A 236 49.14 12.21 27.14
N ALA A 237 48.33 11.62 28.01
CA ALA A 237 48.33 11.94 29.44
C ALA A 237 49.67 11.62 30.10
N ASP A 238 50.26 10.47 29.78
CA ASP A 238 51.58 10.06 30.28
C ASP A 238 52.69 11.02 29.83
N LEU A 239 52.69 11.44 28.57
CA LEU A 239 53.64 12.44 28.04
C LEU A 239 53.50 13.80 28.72
N VAL A 240 52.26 14.26 28.96
CA VAL A 240 52.00 15.50 29.70
C VAL A 240 52.50 15.39 31.14
N ALA A 241 52.22 14.28 31.82
CA ALA A 241 52.67 14.04 33.18
C ALA A 241 54.21 13.95 33.28
N ALA A 242 54.88 13.32 32.32
CA ALA A 242 56.34 13.24 32.27
C ALA A 242 56.98 14.62 32.02
N ARG A 243 56.39 15.43 31.13
CA ARG A 243 56.83 16.82 30.89
C ARG A 243 56.70 17.68 32.13
N LEU A 244 55.61 17.54 32.89
CA LEU A 244 55.41 18.27 34.15
C LEU A 244 56.42 17.87 35.24
N ARG A 245 56.94 16.63 35.21
CA ARG A 245 57.96 16.14 36.15
C ARG A 245 59.40 16.56 35.79
N GLY A 246 59.61 17.31 34.71
CA GLY A 246 60.96 17.70 34.26
C GLY A 246 61.80 16.53 33.74
N CYS A 247 61.19 15.37 33.50
CA CYS A 247 61.87 14.24 32.90
C CYS A 247 62.04 14.50 31.39
N SER A 248 63.28 14.48 30.91
CA SER A 248 63.58 14.43 29.48
C SER A 248 63.15 13.06 28.94
N VAL A 249 61.93 12.97 28.42
CA VAL A 249 61.42 11.75 27.78
C VAL A 249 62.11 11.61 26.42
N LEU A 250 63.00 10.62 26.30
CA LEU A 250 63.43 10.13 24.99
C LEU A 250 62.17 9.62 24.28
N LEU A 251 61.84 10.23 23.13
CA LEU A 251 60.72 9.80 22.29
C LEU A 251 60.88 8.29 22.02
N PRO A 252 59.85 7.47 22.29
CA PRO A 252 59.88 6.08 21.86
C PRO A 252 60.02 6.04 20.34
N ASP A 253 60.73 5.02 19.84
CA ASP A 253 60.93 4.79 18.40
C ASP A 253 59.61 4.90 17.64
N PRO A 254 59.63 5.47 16.41
CA PRO A 254 58.42 5.63 15.60
C PRO A 254 57.71 4.27 15.48
N LEU A 255 56.40 4.28 15.76
CA LEU A 255 55.54 3.11 15.62
C LEU A 255 55.81 2.43 14.28
N PRO A 256 55.90 1.08 14.24
CA PRO A 256 56.09 0.36 12.98
C PRO A 256 55.00 0.79 12.00
N SER A 257 55.40 1.25 10.82
CA SER A 257 54.48 1.67 9.78
C SER A 257 53.59 0.50 9.41
N VAL A 258 52.32 0.53 9.84
CA VAL A 258 51.30 -0.45 9.45
C VAL A 258 50.99 -0.18 7.98
N SER A 259 51.61 -0.96 7.08
CA SER A 259 51.55 -0.72 5.64
C SER A 259 50.28 -1.28 4.99
N LYS A 260 49.45 -2.04 5.72
CA LYS A 260 48.16 -2.57 5.21
C LYS A 260 47.11 -2.69 6.34
N PRO A 261 45.86 -2.28 6.09
CA PRO A 261 44.79 -2.29 7.09
C PRO A 261 44.22 -3.69 7.42
N ASP A 262 44.67 -4.76 6.77
CA ASP A 262 44.09 -6.11 6.91
C ASP A 262 44.82 -7.01 7.94
N ASP A 263 45.99 -6.62 8.45
CA ASP A 263 46.82 -7.48 9.33
C ASP A 263 46.49 -7.36 10.84
N LEU A 264 45.36 -6.73 11.21
CA LEU A 264 45.04 -6.44 12.62
C LEU A 264 44.26 -7.55 13.37
N PHE A 265 44.07 -8.72 12.76
CA PHE A 265 43.21 -9.79 13.31
C PHE A 265 43.99 -11.08 13.60
N LEU A 266 44.81 -11.10 14.66
CA LEU A 266 45.32 -12.36 15.22
C LEU A 266 45.89 -12.25 16.63
N VAL A 267 45.15 -11.68 17.60
CA VAL A 267 45.46 -11.88 19.03
C VAL A 267 44.17 -11.93 19.85
N GLY A 268 43.84 -13.10 20.42
CA GLY A 268 42.89 -13.20 21.53
C GLY A 268 41.86 -14.33 21.43
N THR A 269 42.29 -15.60 21.46
CA THR A 269 41.42 -16.71 21.84
C THR A 269 41.55 -16.97 23.34
N VAL A 270 40.45 -16.80 24.08
CA VAL A 270 40.33 -17.16 25.50
C VAL A 270 39.82 -18.59 25.58
N SER A 271 40.63 -19.49 26.16
CA SER A 271 40.24 -20.87 26.43
C SER A 271 39.30 -20.95 27.64
N VAL A 272 38.14 -21.59 27.44
CA VAL A 272 37.19 -21.97 28.50
C VAL A 272 37.54 -23.39 28.95
N LEU A 273 37.72 -23.56 30.27
CA LEU A 273 37.98 -24.85 30.92
C LEU A 273 36.69 -25.71 30.97
N PRO A 274 36.79 -27.04 30.89
CA PRO A 274 35.66 -27.94 31.09
C PRO A 274 35.34 -28.09 32.59
N THR A 275 34.05 -28.14 32.91
CA THR A 275 33.52 -28.57 34.20
C THR A 275 33.32 -30.08 34.18
N ASP A 276 33.85 -30.75 35.19
CA ASP A 276 33.72 -32.18 35.40
C ASP A 276 32.27 -32.57 35.74
N ASP A 277 31.78 -33.60 35.07
CA ASP A 277 30.55 -34.32 35.37
C ASP A 277 30.82 -35.27 36.56
N ASP A 278 30.04 -35.12 37.64
CA ASP A 278 30.05 -36.02 38.81
C ASP A 278 28.72 -36.80 38.81
N ASP A 279 28.81 -38.08 38.45
CA ASP A 279 27.72 -39.06 38.46
C ASP A 279 27.50 -39.59 39.88
N GLY A 280 26.32 -39.33 40.44
CA GLY A 280 25.91 -39.84 41.76
C GLY A 280 24.49 -40.38 41.74
N ASP A 281 24.34 -41.67 41.46
CA ASP A 281 23.13 -42.47 41.68
C ASP A 281 22.85 -42.65 43.19
N GLY A 282 21.58 -42.55 43.59
CA GLY A 282 21.17 -42.79 44.98
C GLY A 282 19.66 -42.71 45.18
N ASP A 283 18.99 -43.82 44.93
CA ASP A 283 17.55 -44.03 45.13
C ASP A 283 17.14 -43.88 46.60
N GLY A 284 16.13 -43.04 46.85
CA GLY A 284 15.51 -42.86 48.17
C GLY A 284 14.05 -42.47 48.04
N GLU A 285 13.16 -43.45 48.05
CA GLU A 285 11.72 -43.25 48.20
C GLU A 285 11.42 -42.77 49.63
N GLY A 286 11.18 -41.47 49.78
CA GLY A 286 10.69 -40.86 51.01
C GLY A 286 9.38 -40.12 50.75
N GLU A 287 8.28 -40.60 51.34
CA GLU A 287 7.01 -39.88 51.43
C GLU A 287 7.21 -38.60 52.27
N GLY A 288 7.56 -37.50 51.59
CA GLY A 288 7.78 -36.19 52.20
C GLY A 288 6.49 -35.37 52.23
N GLU A 289 6.12 -34.93 53.44
CA GLU A 289 5.14 -33.86 53.66
C GLU A 289 5.40 -32.68 52.71
N GLY A 290 4.34 -32.24 52.02
CA GLY A 290 4.43 -31.16 51.04
C GLY A 290 5.02 -29.88 51.66
N PRO A 291 5.75 -29.08 50.87
CA PRO A 291 6.42 -27.90 51.37
C PRO A 291 5.42 -26.94 52.04
N PRO A 292 5.76 -26.37 53.21
CA PRO A 292 4.88 -25.48 53.95
C PRO A 292 4.51 -24.25 53.11
N ASP A 293 3.29 -23.72 53.28
CA ASP A 293 2.66 -22.75 52.36
C ASP A 293 3.52 -21.50 52.04
N HIS A 294 4.36 -21.06 52.97
CA HIS A 294 5.28 -19.93 52.75
C HIS A 294 6.39 -20.24 51.73
N LEU A 295 6.80 -21.51 51.59
CA LEU A 295 7.73 -21.96 50.55
C LEU A 295 7.02 -22.07 49.19
N ARG A 296 5.71 -22.40 49.13
CA ARG A 296 4.93 -22.32 47.87
C ARG A 296 4.79 -20.88 47.40
N GLU A 297 4.51 -19.95 48.30
CA GLU A 297 4.41 -18.52 47.96
C GLU A 297 5.77 -17.95 47.51
N ALA A 298 6.88 -18.33 48.17
CA ALA A 298 8.22 -17.98 47.75
C ALA A 298 8.63 -18.65 46.41
N LEU A 299 8.17 -19.87 46.14
CA LEU A 299 8.41 -20.56 44.87
C LEU A 299 7.56 -19.97 43.74
N GLU A 300 6.32 -19.54 44.00
CA GLU A 300 5.50 -18.79 43.03
C GLU A 300 6.08 -17.41 42.74
N GLN A 301 6.56 -16.69 43.76
CA GLN A 301 7.27 -15.42 43.58
C GLN A 301 8.62 -15.61 42.85
N GLY A 302 9.34 -16.70 43.15
CA GLY A 302 10.58 -17.09 42.47
C GLY A 302 10.37 -17.53 41.02
N LEU A 303 9.32 -18.31 40.73
CA LEU A 303 8.93 -18.71 39.38
C LEU A 303 8.38 -17.54 38.56
N ALA A 304 7.68 -16.59 39.20
CA ALA A 304 7.28 -15.33 38.57
C ALA A 304 8.50 -14.48 38.18
N ALA A 305 9.56 -14.49 38.99
CA ALA A 305 10.84 -13.83 38.70
C ALA A 305 11.70 -14.59 37.68
N LEU A 306 11.54 -15.91 37.56
CA LEU A 306 12.21 -16.78 36.60
C LEU A 306 11.46 -16.95 35.28
N ARG A 307 10.24 -16.39 35.13
CA ARG A 307 9.60 -16.28 33.82
C ARG A 307 10.58 -15.61 32.87
N PRO A 308 10.92 -16.24 31.72
CA PRO A 308 11.90 -15.70 30.80
C PRO A 308 11.52 -14.24 30.53
N LYS A 309 12.40 -13.31 30.90
CA LYS A 309 12.20 -11.88 30.66
C LYS A 309 11.77 -11.76 29.21
N ARG A 310 10.49 -11.41 29.00
CA ARG A 310 9.86 -11.29 27.68
C ARG A 310 10.90 -10.74 26.72
N ARG A 311 11.20 -11.48 25.64
CA ARG A 311 12.14 -11.01 24.61
C ARG A 311 11.78 -9.56 24.31
N ARG A 312 12.76 -8.66 24.43
CA ARG A 312 12.47 -7.23 24.42
C ARG A 312 11.70 -6.92 23.14
N PRO A 313 10.53 -6.26 23.22
CA PRO A 313 9.75 -5.85 22.06
C PRO A 313 10.59 -5.11 20.99
N GLU A 314 11.67 -4.47 21.43
CA GLU A 314 12.72 -3.85 20.60
C GLU A 314 13.34 -4.81 19.57
N ILE A 315 13.61 -6.07 19.92
CA ILE A 315 14.25 -7.03 19.01
C ILE A 315 13.29 -7.42 17.88
N LEU A 316 12.00 -7.56 18.19
CA LEU A 316 10.98 -7.86 17.19
C LEU A 316 10.77 -6.69 16.24
N ALA A 317 10.68 -5.47 16.77
CA ALA A 317 10.58 -4.26 15.96
C ALA A 317 11.79 -4.12 15.00
N GLN A 318 13.01 -4.44 15.47
CA GLN A 318 14.21 -4.42 14.64
C GLN A 318 14.19 -5.48 13.52
N ARG A 319 13.75 -6.71 13.82
CA ARG A 319 13.68 -7.79 12.83
C ARG A 319 12.71 -7.48 11.68
N HIS A 320 11.63 -6.76 11.98
CA HIS A 320 10.58 -6.43 11.02
C HIS A 320 10.55 -4.93 10.68
N ALA A 321 11.71 -4.27 10.68
CA ALA A 321 11.82 -2.82 10.40
C ALA A 321 11.25 -2.42 9.02
N SER A 322 11.20 -3.34 8.04
CA SER A 322 10.53 -3.13 6.75
C SER A 322 9.03 -2.86 6.87
N HIS A 323 8.41 -3.35 7.96
CA HIS A 323 7.01 -3.20 8.30
C HIS A 323 6.76 -2.07 9.32
N SER A 324 7.76 -1.24 9.61
CA SER A 324 7.65 -0.13 10.56
C SER A 324 6.56 0.89 10.14
N LEU A 325 5.64 1.21 11.06
CA LEU A 325 4.63 2.26 10.83
C LEU A 325 5.27 3.64 10.73
N GLN A 326 6.29 3.94 11.55
CA GLN A 326 7.07 5.18 11.45
C GLN A 326 7.82 5.30 10.13
N ALA A 327 8.47 4.22 9.66
CA ALA A 327 9.16 4.22 8.37
C ALA A 327 8.16 4.43 7.21
N LEU A 328 6.99 3.78 7.28
CA LEU A 328 5.91 3.98 6.33
C LEU A 328 5.39 5.42 6.35
N CYS A 329 5.15 5.98 7.53
CA CYS A 329 4.75 7.37 7.76
C CYS A 329 5.73 8.35 7.13
N ALA A 330 7.04 8.18 7.37
CA ALA A 330 8.09 9.02 6.80
C ALA A 330 8.14 8.93 5.27
N ARG A 331 7.96 7.72 4.70
CA ARG A 331 7.87 7.51 3.25
C ARG A 331 6.64 8.20 2.65
N LYS A 332 5.45 7.97 3.19
CA LYS A 332 4.20 8.58 2.71
C LYS A 332 4.22 10.11 2.83
N THR A 333 4.77 10.65 3.93
CA THR A 333 4.92 12.11 4.10
C THR A 333 5.75 12.72 2.96
N ARG A 334 6.85 12.08 2.57
CA ARG A 334 7.67 12.53 1.42
C ARG A 334 6.94 12.41 0.08
N GLN A 335 6.14 11.37 -0.10
CA GLN A 335 5.42 11.11 -1.36
C GLN A 335 4.28 12.09 -1.60
N LEU A 336 3.50 12.41 -0.55
CA LEU A 336 2.29 13.21 -0.71
C LEU A 336 2.57 14.72 -0.81
N LEU A 337 3.79 15.17 -0.47
CA LEU A 337 4.21 16.58 -0.46
C LEU A 337 3.23 17.51 0.28
N CYS A 338 2.38 16.96 1.15
CA CYS A 338 1.40 17.71 1.91
C CYS A 338 1.77 17.63 3.39
N ASP A 339 1.86 18.78 4.04
CA ASP A 339 1.87 18.86 5.50
C ASP A 339 0.47 18.50 5.99
N ILE A 340 0.25 17.20 6.25
CA ILE A 340 -0.98 16.77 6.89
C ILE A 340 -0.91 17.21 8.35
N SER A 341 -1.46 18.40 8.62
CA SER A 341 -1.69 18.97 9.95
C SER A 341 -2.14 17.88 10.93
N GLN A 342 -1.54 17.86 12.12
CA GLN A 342 -1.87 16.85 13.15
C GLN A 342 -3.29 17.02 13.70
N ALA A 343 -3.91 18.19 13.55
CA ALA A 343 -5.13 18.56 14.29
C ALA A 343 -6.41 17.81 13.86
N SER A 344 -6.38 16.97 12.82
CA SER A 344 -7.59 16.33 12.27
C SER A 344 -7.53 14.81 12.15
N LYS A 345 -6.50 14.14 12.69
CA LYS A 345 -6.32 12.68 12.56
C LYS A 345 -6.86 11.99 13.80
N PHE A 346 -7.90 11.18 13.64
CA PHE A 346 -8.55 10.46 14.75
C PHE A 346 -8.97 11.39 15.89
N GLU A 347 -9.60 12.51 15.54
CA GLU A 347 -10.05 13.51 16.52
C GLU A 347 -10.95 12.87 17.60
N GLY A 348 -10.66 13.19 18.86
CA GLY A 348 -11.36 12.65 20.02
C GLY A 348 -10.82 11.31 20.55
N SER A 349 -9.79 10.73 19.92
CA SER A 349 -9.13 9.52 20.46
C SER A 349 -8.48 9.79 21.82
N ARG A 350 -8.72 8.88 22.77
CA ARG A 350 -8.03 8.83 24.07
C ARG A 350 -6.91 7.79 24.10
N LEU A 351 -6.88 6.91 23.11
CA LEU A 351 -5.93 5.80 23.05
C LEU A 351 -4.66 6.15 22.28
N LEU A 352 -4.78 6.94 21.22
CA LEU A 352 -3.66 7.27 20.34
C LEU A 352 -2.90 8.50 20.84
N THR A 353 -1.57 8.41 20.89
CA THR A 353 -0.74 9.62 20.95
C THR A 353 -0.79 10.36 19.60
N ALA A 354 -0.38 11.63 19.58
CA ALA A 354 -0.30 12.40 18.34
C ALA A 354 0.60 11.74 17.27
N ASN A 355 1.63 11.01 17.70
CA ASN A 355 2.52 10.28 16.80
C ASN A 355 1.87 9.00 16.26
N ASP A 356 1.20 8.23 17.12
CA ASP A 356 0.50 6.99 16.72
C ASP A 356 -0.64 7.31 15.76
N ALA A 357 -1.46 8.33 16.09
CA ALA A 357 -2.53 8.81 15.22
C ALA A 357 -1.99 9.22 13.85
N ARG A 358 -0.85 9.92 13.79
CA ARG A 358 -0.19 10.29 12.53
C ARG A 358 0.26 9.05 11.74
N CYS A 359 0.93 8.11 12.38
CA CYS A 359 1.50 6.94 11.71
C CYS A 359 0.41 5.99 11.21
N LEU A 360 -0.59 5.71 12.06
CA LEU A 360 -1.75 4.90 11.70
C LEU A 360 -2.56 5.54 10.56
N TYR A 361 -2.76 6.86 10.62
CA TYR A 361 -3.50 7.58 9.57
C TYR A 361 -2.80 7.49 8.21
N LEU A 362 -1.47 7.67 8.18
CA LEU A 362 -0.70 7.53 6.94
C LEU A 362 -0.57 6.09 6.46
N ALA A 363 -0.82 5.09 7.33
CA ALA A 363 -0.91 3.69 6.94
C ALA A 363 -2.19 3.35 6.17
N LEU A 364 -3.22 4.20 6.23
CA LEU A 364 -4.47 4.05 5.48
C LEU A 364 -4.21 4.14 3.95
N PRO A 365 -4.91 3.34 3.14
CA PRO A 365 -4.69 3.31 1.71
C PRO A 365 -5.44 4.45 1.01
N PHE A 366 -4.79 5.59 0.85
CA PHE A 366 -5.23 6.71 -0.01
C PHE A 366 -4.06 7.24 -0.83
N THR A 367 -4.37 7.81 -2.00
CA THR A 367 -3.41 8.26 -3.02
C THR A 367 -3.31 9.78 -3.14
N ALA A 368 -4.44 10.49 -3.16
CA ALA A 368 -4.48 11.94 -3.38
C ALA A 368 -5.22 12.68 -2.27
N ARG A 369 -6.45 12.24 -1.95
CA ARG A 369 -7.29 12.88 -0.93
C ARG A 369 -7.19 12.14 0.41
N PRO A 370 -6.70 12.79 1.48
CA PRO A 370 -6.70 12.20 2.81
C PRO A 370 -8.13 11.98 3.32
N PRO A 371 -8.48 10.79 3.86
CA PRO A 371 -9.83 10.53 4.35
C PRO A 371 -10.10 11.29 5.66
N LEU A 372 -11.32 11.77 5.88
CA LEU A 372 -11.75 12.21 7.20
C LEU A 372 -11.98 11.01 8.10
N THR A 373 -11.59 11.12 9.36
CA THR A 373 -11.86 10.10 10.39
C THR A 373 -12.80 10.65 11.44
N LYS A 374 -13.85 9.92 11.78
CA LYS A 374 -14.79 10.28 12.85
C LYS A 374 -14.99 9.10 13.79
N ILE A 375 -14.88 9.35 15.09
CA ILE A 375 -15.18 8.32 16.10
C ILE A 375 -16.67 7.97 16.05
N VAL A 376 -16.98 6.68 15.92
CA VAL A 376 -18.35 6.15 15.87
C VAL A 376 -18.67 5.31 17.11
N TYR A 377 -17.67 4.69 17.73
CA TYR A 377 -17.83 3.94 18.97
C TYR A 377 -16.62 4.17 19.89
N SER A 378 -16.88 4.21 21.20
CA SER A 378 -15.87 4.22 22.25
C SER A 378 -16.39 3.43 23.45
N SER A 379 -15.58 2.50 23.97
CA SER A 379 -15.86 1.76 25.22
C SER A 379 -16.06 2.69 26.43
N ALA A 380 -15.51 3.91 26.38
CA ALA A 380 -15.66 4.88 27.44
C ALA A 380 -17.09 5.49 27.50
N THR A 381 -17.84 5.42 26.41
CA THR A 381 -19.17 6.06 26.28
C THR A 381 -20.29 5.10 25.93
N LYS A 382 -19.98 3.92 25.39
CA LYS A 382 -20.94 2.91 24.96
C LYS A 382 -20.69 1.57 25.67
N PRO A 383 -21.69 0.68 25.76
CA PRO A 383 -21.51 -0.64 26.37
C PRO A 383 -20.42 -1.47 25.67
N ASN A 384 -19.56 -2.13 26.44
CA ASN A 384 -18.46 -2.98 25.97
C ASN A 384 -18.95 -4.31 25.39
N THR A 385 -19.66 -4.24 24.27
CA THR A 385 -20.24 -5.40 23.59
C THR A 385 -20.05 -5.27 22.08
N VAL A 386 -19.92 -6.40 21.39
CA VAL A 386 -19.85 -6.43 19.92
C VAL A 386 -21.14 -5.90 19.29
N ALA A 387 -22.31 -6.23 19.86
CA ALA A 387 -23.59 -5.67 19.45
C ALA A 387 -23.61 -4.12 19.44
N ALA A 388 -23.06 -3.47 20.48
CA ALA A 388 -23.00 -2.01 20.52
C ALA A 388 -22.04 -1.39 19.47
N ILE A 389 -20.99 -2.12 19.07
CA ILE A 389 -20.14 -1.73 17.94
C ILE A 389 -20.93 -1.85 16.64
N ASN A 390 -21.61 -2.97 16.44
CA ASN A 390 -22.41 -3.22 15.24
C ASN A 390 -23.54 -2.20 15.09
N ASP A 391 -24.28 -1.90 16.16
CA ASP A 391 -25.33 -0.87 16.16
C ASP A 391 -24.77 0.54 15.88
N ALA A 392 -23.52 0.81 16.27
CA ALA A 392 -22.85 2.07 15.96
C ALA A 392 -22.40 2.19 14.50
N LEU A 393 -22.08 1.06 13.85
CA LEU A 393 -21.64 0.99 12.45
C LEU A 393 -22.80 0.80 11.47
N LEU A 394 -23.91 0.21 11.94
CA LEU A 394 -25.13 -0.07 11.19
C LEU A 394 -26.35 0.45 11.96
N PRO A 395 -26.63 1.77 11.94
CA PRO A 395 -27.79 2.32 12.62
C PRO A 395 -29.08 1.70 12.07
N ARG A 396 -29.77 0.89 12.89
CA ARG A 396 -30.96 0.11 12.50
C ARG A 396 -32.11 0.98 11.97
N ASP A 397 -32.14 2.25 12.35
CA ASP A 397 -33.21 3.18 11.98
C ASP A 397 -33.20 3.58 10.49
N ALA A 398 -32.13 3.27 9.74
CA ALA A 398 -32.09 3.45 8.29
C ALA A 398 -32.82 2.34 7.51
N ALA A 399 -33.05 1.17 8.13
CA ALA A 399 -33.60 -0.02 7.45
C ALA A 399 -35.14 -0.03 7.33
N GLY A 400 -35.84 0.96 7.91
CA GLY A 400 -37.30 1.09 7.83
C GLY A 400 -37.82 1.66 6.51
N ALA A 401 -36.94 2.16 5.64
CA ALA A 401 -37.30 2.71 4.33
C ALA A 401 -36.85 1.76 3.21
N GLY A 402 -37.72 0.82 2.85
CA GLY A 402 -37.78 0.06 1.59
C GLY A 402 -36.45 -0.31 0.91
N ALA A 403 -36.15 -1.62 0.88
CA ALA A 403 -35.08 -2.25 0.08
C ALA A 403 -35.27 -2.10 -1.45
N GLY A 404 -35.26 -0.86 -1.95
CA GLY A 404 -35.21 -0.52 -3.36
C GLY A 404 -33.79 -0.14 -3.74
N ALA A 405 -33.15 -0.99 -4.54
CA ALA A 405 -31.82 -0.74 -5.12
C ALA A 405 -31.85 0.55 -5.96
N GLY A 406 -31.31 1.63 -5.42
CA GLY A 406 -31.15 2.91 -6.11
C GLY A 406 -29.94 3.64 -5.57
N ALA A 407 -28.88 3.67 -6.37
CA ALA A 407 -27.61 4.32 -6.06
C ALA A 407 -27.80 5.83 -5.87
N GLY A 408 -27.84 6.28 -4.62
CA GLY A 408 -27.78 7.70 -4.26
C GLY A 408 -27.25 7.80 -2.85
N ALA A 409 -25.98 8.18 -2.71
CA ALA A 409 -25.29 8.34 -1.43
C ALA A 409 -26.01 9.38 -0.56
N GLY A 410 -26.94 8.90 0.27
CA GLY A 410 -27.81 9.72 1.09
C GLY A 410 -27.89 9.17 2.50
N ALA A 411 -27.21 9.85 3.44
CA ALA A 411 -27.38 9.82 4.90
C ALA A 411 -27.55 8.49 5.68
N GLY A 412 -27.54 7.32 5.04
CA GLY A 412 -27.80 6.02 5.65
C GLY A 412 -26.91 4.88 5.16
N ASP A 413 -25.96 5.16 4.28
CA ASP A 413 -25.01 4.14 3.82
C ASP A 413 -24.02 3.77 4.94
N PRO A 414 -23.70 2.48 5.13
CA PRO A 414 -22.68 2.05 6.07
C PRO A 414 -21.35 2.76 5.79
N PRO A 415 -20.56 3.10 6.82
CA PRO A 415 -19.28 3.77 6.63
C PRO A 415 -18.39 2.91 5.71
N PRO A 416 -17.75 3.52 4.69
CA PRO A 416 -17.09 2.76 3.63
C PRO A 416 -15.84 2.04 4.11
N ALA A 417 -15.18 2.56 5.14
CA ALA A 417 -14.04 1.92 5.78
C ALA A 417 -13.98 2.28 7.28
N VAL A 418 -13.41 1.38 8.07
CA VAL A 418 -13.44 1.42 9.54
C VAL A 418 -12.07 1.10 10.12
N VAL A 419 -11.66 1.85 11.15
CA VAL A 419 -10.43 1.61 11.91
C VAL A 419 -10.80 1.29 13.36
N PHE A 420 -10.35 0.15 13.85
CA PHE A 420 -10.41 -0.25 15.25
C PHE A 420 -9.10 0.10 15.93
N VAL A 421 -9.15 0.66 17.14
CA VAL A 421 -8.00 0.91 18.00
C VAL A 421 -8.32 0.34 19.37
N ALA A 422 -7.52 -0.60 19.85
CA ALA A 422 -7.77 -1.34 21.06
C ALA A 422 -6.55 -1.35 21.98
N ARG A 423 -6.80 -1.35 23.29
CA ARG A 423 -5.78 -1.50 24.33
C ARG A 423 -6.03 -2.76 25.16
N SER A 424 -4.97 -3.53 25.41
CA SER A 424 -4.94 -4.69 26.31
C SER A 424 -3.69 -4.58 27.19
N GLY A 425 -3.86 -4.14 28.44
CA GLY A 425 -2.74 -3.79 29.32
C GLY A 425 -1.86 -2.71 28.68
N ASP A 426 -0.56 -3.00 28.53
CA ASP A 426 0.43 -2.09 27.93
C ASP A 426 0.47 -2.14 26.40
N PHE A 427 -0.34 -3.02 25.78
CA PHE A 427 -0.34 -3.23 24.35
C PHE A 427 -1.46 -2.44 23.68
N LEU A 428 -1.09 -1.65 22.69
CA LEU A 428 -1.97 -0.87 21.84
C LEU A 428 -1.85 -1.41 20.42
N PHE A 429 -2.98 -1.76 19.82
CA PHE A 429 -3.05 -2.32 18.47
C PHE A 429 -4.26 -1.77 17.71
N ALA A 430 -4.24 -1.94 16.40
CA ALA A 430 -5.29 -1.47 15.51
C ALA A 430 -5.60 -2.49 14.42
N ALA A 431 -6.82 -2.41 13.88
CA ALA A 431 -7.26 -3.19 12.73
C ALA A 431 -8.00 -2.28 11.76
N TYR A 432 -7.77 -2.46 10.46
CA TYR A 432 -8.38 -1.65 9.41
C TYR A 432 -9.23 -2.51 8.47
N SER A 433 -10.51 -2.13 8.34
CA SER A 433 -11.45 -2.65 7.35
C SER A 433 -11.60 -1.64 6.20
N PRO A 434 -11.19 -1.98 4.97
CA PRO A 434 -11.33 -1.11 3.81
C PRO A 434 -12.73 -1.10 3.20
N ASP A 435 -13.58 -2.05 3.56
CA ASP A 435 -14.88 -2.29 2.93
C ASP A 435 -16.03 -1.92 3.89
N PRO A 436 -17.23 -1.61 3.35
CA PRO A 436 -18.40 -1.29 4.16
C PRO A 436 -18.73 -2.40 5.15
N TRP A 437 -19.09 -2.01 6.38
CA TRP A 437 -19.38 -2.95 7.46
C TRP A 437 -20.61 -3.81 7.15
N ARG A 438 -20.53 -5.13 7.41
CA ARG A 438 -21.62 -6.10 7.17
C ARG A 438 -21.70 -7.12 8.31
N LEU A 439 -22.90 -7.65 8.56
CA LEU A 439 -23.13 -8.72 9.54
C LEU A 439 -23.46 -10.04 8.84
N GLY A 440 -23.05 -11.15 9.45
CA GLY A 440 -23.42 -12.51 9.05
C GLY A 440 -22.69 -13.07 7.84
N THR A 441 -22.20 -12.22 6.93
CA THR A 441 -21.43 -12.63 5.74
C THR A 441 -19.99 -12.16 5.82
N PRO A 442 -19.00 -13.02 5.53
CA PRO A 442 -17.61 -12.59 5.38
C PRO A 442 -17.44 -11.47 4.34
N PHE A 443 -16.61 -10.47 4.65
CA PHE A 443 -16.33 -9.31 3.80
C PHE A 443 -14.89 -8.83 3.98
N GLY A 444 -14.49 -7.77 3.29
CA GLY A 444 -13.15 -7.22 3.34
C GLY A 444 -12.38 -7.45 2.04
N SER A 445 -11.29 -6.70 1.90
CA SER A 445 -10.41 -6.75 0.74
C SER A 445 -8.94 -6.85 1.18
N PRO A 446 -8.01 -7.18 0.26
CA PRO A 446 -6.58 -7.30 0.59
C PRO A 446 -5.92 -6.01 1.10
N ARG A 447 -6.65 -4.88 1.06
CA ARG A 447 -6.23 -3.60 1.63
C ARG A 447 -6.38 -3.55 3.15
N ALA A 448 -7.05 -4.53 3.75
CA ALA A 448 -7.11 -4.68 5.20
C ALA A 448 -5.72 -4.88 5.79
N PHE A 449 -5.52 -4.44 7.02
CA PHE A 449 -4.29 -4.70 7.77
C PHE A 449 -4.56 -4.70 9.27
N LEU A 450 -3.70 -5.41 10.00
CA LEU A 450 -3.56 -5.27 11.44
C LEU A 450 -2.32 -4.42 11.75
N ALA A 451 -2.25 -3.85 12.94
CA ALA A 451 -1.12 -3.05 13.36
C ALA A 451 -0.87 -3.21 14.85
N SER A 452 0.40 -3.37 15.25
CA SER A 452 0.83 -3.27 16.64
C SER A 452 1.45 -1.89 16.82
N LEU A 453 0.73 -0.99 17.48
CA LEU A 453 1.18 0.40 17.68
C LEU A 453 2.29 0.45 18.73
N THR A 454 2.20 -0.37 19.78
CA THR A 454 3.27 -0.51 20.79
C THR A 454 4.60 -0.97 20.17
N LEU A 455 4.54 -1.82 19.13
CA LEU A 455 5.73 -2.38 18.48
C LEU A 455 6.11 -1.66 17.18
N ASP A 456 5.37 -0.61 16.80
CA ASP A 456 5.55 0.11 15.53
C ASP A 456 5.43 -0.79 14.28
N LEU A 457 4.53 -1.78 14.27
CA LEU A 457 4.43 -2.75 13.16
C LEU A 457 3.10 -2.67 12.39
N LYS A 458 3.19 -2.70 11.06
CA LYS A 458 2.05 -2.94 10.15
C LYS A 458 2.07 -4.37 9.64
N LEU A 459 0.98 -5.10 9.88
CA LEU A 459 0.78 -6.49 9.47
C LEU A 459 -0.17 -6.52 8.27
N PRO A 460 0.34 -6.57 7.02
CA PRO A 460 -0.50 -6.60 5.83
C PRO A 460 -1.28 -7.92 5.71
N TYR A 461 -2.42 -7.88 5.03
CA TYR A 461 -3.08 -9.10 4.56
C TYR A 461 -2.23 -9.73 3.45
N HIS A 462 -1.81 -10.97 3.63
CA HIS A 462 -1.17 -11.75 2.56
C HIS A 462 -2.12 -12.81 1.98
N GLY A 463 -3.19 -13.15 2.71
CA GLY A 463 -4.05 -14.27 2.39
C GLY A 463 -3.30 -15.60 2.51
N THR A 464 -4.02 -16.65 2.85
CA THR A 464 -3.51 -18.01 2.67
C THR A 464 -4.49 -18.74 1.79
N ALA A 465 -4.03 -19.29 0.68
CA ALA A 465 -4.82 -20.27 -0.06
C ALA A 465 -5.06 -21.45 0.89
N SER A 466 -6.30 -21.63 1.34
CA SER A 466 -6.69 -22.94 1.88
C SER A 466 -6.47 -23.91 0.73
N LYS A 467 -5.62 -24.92 0.93
CA LYS A 467 -5.40 -26.00 -0.04
C LYS A 467 -6.67 -26.78 -0.38
N ASN A 468 -7.77 -26.54 0.35
CA ASN A 468 -9.04 -27.25 0.20
C ASN A 468 -10.15 -26.40 -0.44
N ASP A 469 -9.90 -25.15 -0.85
CA ASP A 469 -10.92 -24.26 -1.46
C ASP A 469 -10.94 -24.37 -3.00
N ASP A 470 -10.74 -25.58 -3.54
CA ASP A 470 -10.67 -25.82 -4.99
C ASP A 470 -12.04 -25.79 -5.70
N ASP A 471 -13.16 -25.73 -4.98
CA ASP A 471 -14.49 -25.88 -5.61
C ASP A 471 -15.41 -24.64 -5.61
N ASP A 472 -15.03 -23.51 -4.98
CA ASP A 472 -15.86 -22.28 -4.98
C ASP A 472 -15.06 -21.02 -5.38
N HIS A 473 -14.82 -20.91 -6.69
CA HIS A 473 -13.66 -20.21 -7.24
C HIS A 473 -13.66 -18.68 -7.32
N THR A 474 -14.67 -17.92 -6.90
CA THR A 474 -14.66 -16.47 -7.23
C THR A 474 -15.06 -15.47 -6.15
N ARG A 475 -15.81 -15.83 -5.11
CA ARG A 475 -16.42 -14.81 -4.23
C ARG A 475 -15.82 -14.65 -2.84
N HIS A 476 -15.09 -15.63 -2.32
CA HIS A 476 -14.64 -15.63 -0.91
C HIS A 476 -13.12 -15.53 -0.69
N ARG A 477 -12.31 -15.51 -1.76
CA ARG A 477 -10.83 -15.52 -1.67
C ARG A 477 -10.21 -14.34 -0.92
N HIS A 478 -10.96 -13.25 -0.74
CA HIS A 478 -10.47 -12.04 -0.07
C HIS A 478 -11.29 -11.65 1.15
N ALA A 479 -12.23 -12.49 1.58
CA ALA A 479 -13.04 -12.22 2.76
C ALA A 479 -12.17 -12.36 4.03
N CYS A 480 -11.62 -11.25 4.47
CA CYS A 480 -10.67 -11.16 5.57
C CYS A 480 -11.31 -10.68 6.87
N ILE A 481 -12.63 -10.44 6.91
CA ILE A 481 -13.35 -9.97 8.08
C ILE A 481 -14.69 -10.71 8.19
N THR A 482 -15.02 -11.16 9.39
CA THR A 482 -16.36 -11.66 9.72
C THR A 482 -16.88 -10.92 10.95
N ALA A 483 -18.16 -10.55 10.93
CA ALA A 483 -18.82 -9.93 12.06
C ALA A 483 -20.18 -10.60 12.31
N SER A 484 -20.41 -10.96 13.57
CA SER A 484 -21.67 -11.43 14.14
C SER A 484 -22.04 -10.53 15.32
N ASP A 485 -23.17 -10.81 15.97
CA ASP A 485 -23.61 -10.04 17.15
C ASP A 485 -22.70 -10.22 18.38
N ASP A 486 -21.96 -11.32 18.43
CA ASP A 486 -21.13 -11.74 19.55
C ASP A 486 -19.62 -11.70 19.26
N ALA A 487 -19.21 -11.69 18.00
CA ALA A 487 -17.81 -11.72 17.61
C ALA A 487 -17.49 -10.88 16.37
N ILE A 488 -16.31 -10.30 16.35
CA ILE A 488 -15.67 -9.70 15.17
C ILE A 488 -14.34 -10.42 14.98
N ALA A 489 -14.11 -11.01 13.81
CA ALA A 489 -12.83 -11.62 13.48
C ALA A 489 -12.19 -10.93 12.28
N PHE A 490 -10.89 -10.65 12.41
CA PHE A 490 -10.02 -10.29 11.30
C PHE A 490 -9.16 -11.51 10.96
N GLY A 491 -9.18 -11.85 9.68
CA GLY A 491 -8.47 -12.97 9.10
C GLY A 491 -9.15 -14.28 9.40
N ARG A 492 -8.40 -15.37 9.27
CA ARG A 492 -8.87 -16.72 9.64
C ARG A 492 -8.62 -16.98 11.13
N GLY A 493 -9.00 -16.01 11.97
CA GLY A 493 -8.78 -16.04 13.42
C GLY A 493 -7.53 -15.31 13.90
N ASP A 494 -6.85 -14.55 13.03
CA ASP A 494 -5.65 -13.78 13.38
C ASP A 494 -5.89 -12.82 14.55
N LEU A 495 -7.06 -12.17 14.55
CA LEU A 495 -7.57 -11.39 15.68
C LEU A 495 -9.07 -11.65 15.82
N VAL A 496 -9.51 -12.11 16.99
CA VAL A 496 -10.94 -12.32 17.29
C VAL A 496 -11.32 -11.52 18.52
N ILE A 497 -12.27 -10.61 18.36
CA ILE A 497 -12.86 -9.79 19.42
C ILE A 497 -14.22 -10.41 19.76
N LYS A 498 -14.35 -10.97 20.96
CA LYS A 498 -15.61 -11.59 21.41
C LYS A 498 -16.22 -10.80 22.56
N SER A 499 -17.53 -10.65 22.53
CA SER A 499 -18.33 -10.30 23.71
C SER A 499 -18.59 -11.59 24.49
N SER A 500 -18.33 -11.60 25.79
CA SER A 500 -18.71 -12.77 26.61
C SER A 500 -20.23 -12.86 26.73
N SER A 501 -20.78 -14.08 26.64
CA SER A 501 -22.22 -14.28 26.51
C SER A 501 -22.96 -14.06 27.83
N SER A 502 -24.15 -13.47 27.72
CA SER A 502 -25.22 -13.31 28.71
C SER A 502 -25.02 -12.41 29.94
N ASN A 503 -23.82 -12.18 30.48
CA ASN A 503 -23.69 -11.34 31.70
C ASN A 503 -22.34 -10.64 31.93
N SER A 504 -21.30 -10.89 31.12
CA SER A 504 -20.01 -10.21 31.34
C SER A 504 -19.98 -8.84 30.69
N ARG A 505 -19.57 -7.83 31.46
CA ARG A 505 -19.31 -6.48 30.98
C ARG A 505 -17.90 -6.44 30.41
N GLY A 506 -17.65 -7.00 29.23
CA GLY A 506 -16.32 -6.90 28.66
C GLY A 506 -16.02 -7.75 27.44
N PHE A 507 -14.97 -7.32 26.75
CA PHE A 507 -14.26 -8.05 25.71
C PHE A 507 -13.24 -8.99 26.35
N ASP A 508 -13.71 -9.97 27.14
CA ASP A 508 -12.84 -10.75 28.06
C ASP A 508 -12.22 -12.01 27.44
N ALA A 509 -12.70 -12.41 26.26
CA ALA A 509 -12.32 -13.67 25.61
C ALA A 509 -11.79 -13.43 24.18
N CYS A 510 -10.98 -12.38 24.02
CA CYS A 510 -10.34 -12.07 22.74
C CYS A 510 -9.14 -12.99 22.50
N THR A 511 -8.85 -13.30 21.24
CA THR A 511 -7.72 -14.14 20.86
C THR A 511 -6.90 -13.52 19.74
N SER A 512 -5.59 -13.78 19.73
CA SER A 512 -4.66 -13.37 18.67
C SER A 512 -3.79 -14.56 18.26
N SER A 513 -3.70 -14.82 16.95
CA SER A 513 -2.84 -15.85 16.37
C SER A 513 -2.51 -15.51 14.93
N LEU A 514 -1.47 -14.70 14.72
CA LEU A 514 -1.07 -14.19 13.41
C LEU A 514 -0.57 -15.29 12.46
N GLU A 515 -0.34 -14.90 11.20
CA GLU A 515 0.16 -15.70 10.06
C GLU A 515 -0.89 -16.61 9.40
N ALA A 516 -2.15 -16.57 9.85
CA ALA A 516 -3.23 -17.24 9.14
C ALA A 516 -3.78 -16.40 7.98
N SER A 517 -3.72 -15.08 8.07
CA SER A 517 -4.12 -14.15 7.00
C SER A 517 -3.35 -12.83 7.05
N PHE A 518 -2.95 -12.43 8.25
CA PHE A 518 -2.18 -11.22 8.52
C PHE A 518 -0.86 -11.60 9.17
N GLY A 519 0.25 -11.11 8.61
CA GLY A 519 1.55 -11.61 9.02
C GLY A 519 2.70 -10.81 8.44
N VAL A 520 3.88 -11.08 9.00
CA VAL A 520 5.17 -10.53 8.58
C VAL A 520 6.23 -11.63 8.49
N GLY A 521 5.80 -12.89 8.32
CA GLY A 521 6.68 -14.05 8.22
C GLY A 521 7.10 -14.61 9.57
N LEU A 522 6.27 -14.50 10.59
CA LEU A 522 6.46 -15.22 11.84
C LEU A 522 6.19 -16.72 11.64
N LEU A 523 6.74 -17.55 12.52
CA LEU A 523 6.39 -18.97 12.51
C LEU A 523 4.95 -19.15 13.02
N PRO A 524 4.03 -19.75 12.26
CA PRO A 524 2.65 -19.97 12.71
C PRO A 524 2.60 -20.76 14.03
N GLY A 525 1.75 -20.32 14.96
CA GLY A 525 1.62 -20.94 16.30
C GLY A 525 2.78 -20.65 17.25
N SER A 526 3.79 -19.86 16.85
CA SER A 526 4.85 -19.42 17.76
C SER A 526 4.32 -18.49 18.86
N GLU A 527 5.07 -18.38 19.96
CA GLU A 527 4.79 -17.40 21.01
C GLU A 527 4.75 -15.98 20.44
N GLU A 528 5.65 -15.65 19.52
CA GLU A 528 5.69 -14.35 18.84
C GLU A 528 4.38 -14.12 18.06
N ALA A 529 3.95 -15.07 17.21
CA ALA A 529 2.71 -14.94 16.43
C ALA A 529 1.43 -14.82 17.28
N THR A 530 1.40 -15.46 18.46
CA THR A 530 0.23 -15.46 19.34
C THR A 530 0.21 -14.28 20.32
N THR A 531 1.35 -13.67 20.64
CA THR A 531 1.44 -12.60 21.65
C THR A 531 1.76 -11.21 21.09
N LEU A 532 2.10 -11.08 19.80
CA LEU A 532 2.58 -9.82 19.21
C LEU A 532 1.60 -8.63 19.37
N LEU A 533 0.28 -8.87 19.28
CA LEU A 533 -0.71 -7.79 19.35
C LEU A 533 -1.02 -7.35 20.78
N ALA A 534 -1.25 -8.29 21.69
CA ALA A 534 -1.84 -8.03 23.02
C ALA A 534 -0.98 -8.52 24.20
N GLY A 535 0.20 -9.08 23.93
CA GLY A 535 1.10 -9.66 24.93
C GLY A 535 0.68 -11.02 25.48
N ALA A 536 -0.45 -11.58 25.02
CA ALA A 536 -0.95 -12.90 25.40
C ALA A 536 -1.83 -13.51 24.26
N PRO A 537 -1.89 -14.85 24.11
CA PRO A 537 -2.72 -15.49 23.07
C PRO A 537 -4.23 -15.29 23.29
N THR A 538 -4.64 -15.22 24.56
CA THR A 538 -5.99 -14.87 25.00
C THR A 538 -5.89 -13.67 25.92
N PHE A 539 -6.70 -12.65 25.69
CA PHE A 539 -6.58 -11.37 26.37
C PHE A 539 -7.93 -10.67 26.53
N ARG A 540 -7.93 -9.64 27.38
CA ARG A 540 -9.07 -8.73 27.57
C ARG A 540 -8.76 -7.39 26.91
N ILE A 541 -9.73 -6.83 26.20
CA ILE A 541 -9.63 -5.43 25.74
C ILE A 541 -10.15 -4.52 26.85
N ASP A 542 -9.27 -3.67 27.37
CA ASP A 542 -9.59 -2.69 28.41
C ASP A 542 -10.32 -1.48 27.83
N ASP A 543 -9.84 -0.98 26.69
CA ASP A 543 -10.42 0.14 25.96
C ASP A 543 -10.47 -0.12 24.45
N LEU A 544 -11.55 0.31 23.80
CA LEU A 544 -11.77 0.15 22.37
C LEU A 544 -12.39 1.42 21.77
N GLU A 545 -11.77 1.95 20.71
CA GLU A 545 -12.29 3.03 19.89
C GLU A 545 -12.45 2.55 18.44
N VAL A 546 -13.53 2.96 17.79
CA VAL A 546 -13.79 2.65 16.39
C VAL A 546 -14.06 3.94 15.64
N PHE A 547 -13.37 4.12 14.52
CA PHE A 547 -13.45 5.28 13.66
C PHE A 547 -13.98 4.88 12.29
N ALA A 548 -14.97 5.62 11.80
CA ALA A 548 -15.37 5.56 10.39
C ALA A 548 -14.48 6.51 9.58
N THR A 549 -14.12 6.10 8.37
CA THR A 549 -13.35 6.92 7.44
C THR A 549 -14.18 7.30 6.22
N PHE A 550 -14.12 8.57 5.81
CA PHE A 550 -14.89 9.12 4.70
C PHE A 550 -13.93 9.76 3.68
N ILE A 551 -14.11 9.46 2.40
CA ILE A 551 -13.42 10.15 1.31
C ILE A 551 -14.30 11.35 0.92
N ILE A 552 -13.75 12.56 0.96
CA ILE A 552 -14.44 13.78 0.49
C ILE A 552 -14.15 14.03 -0.98
#